data_AF-A0A167W7P2-F1
#
_entry.id   AF-A0A167W7P2-F1
#
_cell.length_a   1.000
_cell.length_b   1.000
_cell.length_c   1.000
_cell.angle_alpha   90.00
_cell.angle_beta   90.00
_cell.angle_gamma   90.00
#
_symmetry.space_group_name_H-M   'P 1'
#
loop_
_entity.id
_entity.type
_entity.pdbx_description
1 polymer ?
#
loop_
_entity_poly.entity_id
_entity_poly.type
_entity_poly.pdbx_seq_one_letter_code
_entity_poly.pdbx_strand_id
1 'polypeptide(L)'
;MSTGEKRPRTMSSDAAMLQSKMPRLESSDSMQNRNRTQLSFSTSGTSGNATVQNAGGHIINGDITVHQTAPTEEAPDKKEVRKWIYATDSDTSSNYNAAQKVHLSGTGSWFLDGSQFSEWKEQRGSVLWLNGSPGSGKTVLSSTVIANVIDFCHLAPVDRGYAYFFFDARNDSDQPALVVHNRLTRSLITQLADRYGDNIPPALANMYRACDNGHRQPPDSLLEDTLLQLIEHFRLPS
;
A
#
# COMPACT_ATOMS: atom_id res chain seq x y z
N MET A 1 47.17 -70.35 -25.99
CA MET A 1 45.79 -69.90 -26.29
C MET A 1 45.90 -68.99 -27.52
N SER A 2 45.90 -69.56 -28.72
CA SER A 2 44.73 -69.85 -29.58
C SER A 2 44.17 -68.59 -30.28
N THR A 3 44.39 -68.54 -31.61
CA THR A 3 43.45 -68.17 -32.70
C THR A 3 42.87 -66.75 -32.74
N GLY A 4 42.72 -66.05 -33.87
CA GLY A 4 42.83 -66.39 -35.28
C GLY A 4 42.19 -65.28 -36.14
N GLU A 5 42.95 -64.83 -37.14
CA GLU A 5 42.63 -64.31 -38.49
C GLU A 5 41.15 -64.13 -38.96
N LYS A 6 40.83 -62.97 -39.60
CA LYS A 6 40.37 -62.83 -41.03
C LYS A 6 39.66 -61.49 -41.35
N ARG A 7 40.09 -60.83 -42.45
CA ARG A 7 39.33 -59.86 -43.31
C ARG A 7 38.54 -60.65 -44.41
N PRO A 8 37.76 -60.10 -45.38
CA PRO A 8 37.45 -58.69 -45.78
C PRO A 8 35.98 -58.36 -46.24
N ARG A 9 35.75 -57.06 -46.58
CA ARG A 9 34.85 -56.43 -47.61
C ARG A 9 33.32 -56.65 -47.59
N THR A 10 32.58 -55.53 -47.65
CA THR A 10 31.72 -55.12 -48.80
C THR A 10 31.23 -53.66 -48.66
N MET A 11 31.09 -52.99 -49.81
CA MET A 11 30.50 -51.66 -49.98
C MET A 11 28.97 -51.75 -50.15
N SER A 12 28.24 -50.72 -49.73
CA SER A 12 26.97 -50.25 -50.31
C SER A 12 26.71 -48.85 -49.72
N SER A 13 26.85 -47.74 -50.45
CA SER A 13 25.92 -47.21 -51.45
C SER A 13 24.47 -47.37 -51.01
N ASP A 14 23.85 -46.28 -50.58
CA ASP A 14 22.52 -45.89 -51.07
C ASP A 14 22.29 -44.39 -50.86
N ALA A 15 22.58 -43.66 -51.93
CA ALA A 15 21.94 -42.41 -52.28
C ALA A 15 20.97 -42.73 -53.42
N ALA A 16 19.67 -42.51 -53.21
CA ALA A 16 18.66 -42.23 -54.25
C ALA A 16 17.32 -41.99 -53.52
N MET A 17 16.80 -40.75 -53.54
CA MET A 17 15.88 -40.24 -54.56
C MET A 17 14.52 -40.95 -54.60
N LEU A 18 13.45 -40.16 -54.52
CA LEU A 18 12.22 -40.19 -55.35
C LEU A 18 11.15 -39.37 -54.59
N GLN A 19 10.95 -38.10 -54.96
CA GLN A 19 9.99 -37.63 -55.97
C GLN A 19 8.70 -37.09 -55.34
N SER A 20 8.55 -35.77 -55.38
CA SER A 20 7.24 -35.10 -55.53
C SER A 20 7.51 -33.68 -56.07
N LYS A 21 7.64 -33.55 -57.40
CA LYS A 21 6.57 -33.15 -58.31
C LYS A 21 6.02 -31.77 -57.96
N MET A 22 6.58 -30.74 -58.62
CA MET A 22 5.99 -29.41 -58.69
C MET A 22 4.57 -29.49 -59.27
N PRO A 23 3.57 -28.86 -58.63
CA PRO A 23 2.37 -28.42 -59.31
C PRO A 23 2.58 -26.99 -59.82
N ARG A 24 2.15 -26.84 -61.06
CA ARG A 24 2.09 -25.65 -61.91
C ARG A 24 1.25 -24.55 -61.26
N LEU A 25 1.61 -23.28 -61.54
CA LEU A 25 0.72 -22.13 -61.32
C LEU A 25 -0.61 -22.38 -62.04
N GLU A 26 -1.70 -22.38 -61.28
CA GLU A 26 -3.04 -22.09 -61.78
C GLU A 26 -3.50 -20.81 -61.08
N SER A 27 -3.65 -19.76 -61.88
CA SER A 27 -4.37 -18.54 -61.53
C SER A 27 -5.85 -18.86 -61.47
N SER A 28 -6.47 -18.75 -60.29
CA SER A 28 -7.92 -18.65 -60.18
C SER A 28 -8.29 -17.64 -59.11
N ASP A 29 -8.88 -16.55 -59.59
CA ASP A 29 -9.66 -15.60 -58.80
C ASP A 29 -10.71 -16.35 -57.97
N SER A 30 -10.75 -16.06 -56.68
CA SER A 30 -11.94 -15.55 -55.98
C SER A 30 -11.97 -15.90 -54.49
N MET A 31 -12.63 -15.01 -53.75
CA MET A 31 -13.19 -15.16 -52.41
C MET A 31 -12.29 -14.80 -51.22
N GLN A 32 -12.40 -13.51 -50.88
CA GLN A 32 -12.42 -12.93 -49.54
C GLN A 32 -12.57 -13.95 -48.40
N ASN A 33 -11.51 -14.14 -47.62
CA ASN A 33 -11.64 -14.21 -46.16
C ASN A 33 -10.27 -13.90 -45.52
N ARG A 34 -10.03 -12.63 -45.17
CA ARG A 34 -8.92 -12.28 -44.29
C ARG A 34 -9.50 -11.92 -42.93
N ASN A 35 -9.42 -12.87 -42.01
CA ASN A 35 -9.48 -12.60 -40.58
C ASN A 35 -8.52 -11.45 -40.25
N ARG A 36 -9.07 -10.26 -40.02
CA ARG A 36 -8.32 -9.08 -39.58
C ARG A 36 -7.98 -9.32 -38.11
N THR A 37 -6.85 -9.96 -37.84
CA THR A 37 -6.31 -10.05 -36.48
C THR A 37 -6.00 -8.63 -36.02
N GLN A 38 -6.88 -8.07 -35.19
CA GLN A 38 -6.68 -6.75 -34.60
C GLN A 38 -5.58 -6.88 -33.54
N LEU A 39 -4.36 -6.44 -33.88
CA LEU A 39 -3.26 -6.37 -32.93
C LEU A 39 -3.48 -5.12 -32.07
N SER A 40 -3.91 -5.31 -30.83
CA SER A 40 -4.04 -4.22 -29.85
C SER A 40 -2.84 -4.23 -28.90
N PHE A 41 -2.32 -3.03 -28.60
CA PHE A 41 -1.34 -2.80 -27.55
C PHE A 41 -1.82 -1.64 -26.69
N SER A 42 -1.67 -1.76 -25.37
CA SER A 42 -2.04 -0.74 -24.40
C SER A 42 -0.77 -0.14 -23.82
N THR A 43 -0.65 1.19 -23.81
CA THR A 43 0.47 1.91 -23.21
C THR A 43 -0.04 2.81 -22.09
N SER A 44 0.62 2.82 -20.93
CA SER A 44 0.31 3.71 -19.81
C SER A 44 1.41 4.76 -19.63
N GLY A 45 1.03 6.03 -19.47
CA GLY A 45 1.94 7.09 -19.02
C GLY A 45 2.83 7.77 -20.07
N THR A 46 2.67 7.48 -21.37
CA THR A 46 3.48 8.06 -22.45
C THR A 46 2.61 8.79 -23.47
N SER A 47 3.05 9.96 -23.95
CA SER A 47 2.38 10.74 -25.00
C SER A 47 3.33 10.92 -26.18
N GLY A 48 2.87 10.61 -27.40
CA GLY A 48 3.65 10.78 -28.63
C GLY A 48 3.17 9.87 -29.77
N ASN A 49 3.65 10.14 -30.99
CA ASN A 49 3.38 9.29 -32.15
C ASN A 49 4.24 8.03 -32.08
N ALA A 50 3.63 6.84 -32.12
CA ALA A 50 4.33 5.56 -32.14
C ALA A 50 4.25 4.93 -33.53
N THR A 51 5.36 4.35 -34.00
CA THR A 51 5.41 3.56 -35.24
C THR A 51 5.93 2.17 -34.89
N VAL A 52 5.14 1.13 -35.19
CA VAL A 52 5.54 -0.26 -34.97
C VAL A 52 6.12 -0.82 -36.26
N GLN A 53 7.39 -1.22 -36.24
CA GLN A 53 8.04 -1.95 -37.35
C GLN A 53 8.30 -3.39 -36.92
N ASN A 54 7.79 -4.36 -37.68
CA ASN A 54 8.14 -5.77 -37.48
C ASN A 54 9.56 -6.03 -38.02
N ALA A 55 10.32 -6.91 -37.38
CA ALA A 55 11.69 -7.28 -37.74
C ALA A 55 11.85 -7.86 -39.17
N GLY A 56 10.74 -8.21 -39.83
CA GLY A 56 10.70 -8.63 -41.24
C GLY A 56 10.47 -7.51 -42.27
N GLY A 57 10.50 -6.24 -41.88
CA GLY A 57 10.37 -5.09 -42.81
C GLY A 57 8.97 -4.82 -43.35
N HIS A 58 7.96 -5.60 -42.95
CA HIS A 58 6.57 -5.36 -43.32
C HIS A 58 5.96 -4.25 -42.44
N ILE A 59 5.62 -3.13 -43.06
CA ILE A 59 4.83 -2.06 -42.41
C ILE A 59 3.36 -2.52 -42.37
N ILE A 60 2.80 -2.63 -41.17
CA ILE A 60 1.37 -2.88 -40.99
C ILE A 60 0.66 -1.52 -41.14
N ASN A 61 0.22 -1.20 -42.36
CA ASN A 61 -0.68 -0.08 -42.60
C ASN A 61 -2.09 -0.49 -42.15
N GLY A 62 -2.38 -0.35 -40.86
CA GLY A 62 -3.73 -0.44 -40.30
C GLY A 62 -4.02 0.83 -39.53
N ASP A 63 -5.27 1.31 -39.58
CA ASP A 63 -5.72 2.40 -38.71
C ASP A 63 -5.55 1.96 -37.25
N ILE A 64 -4.55 2.51 -36.58
CA ILE A 64 -4.32 2.30 -35.15
C ILE A 64 -5.18 3.33 -34.42
N THR A 65 -6.33 2.90 -33.92
CA THR A 65 -7.10 3.70 -32.98
C THR A 65 -6.45 3.57 -31.61
N VAL A 66 -5.71 4.60 -31.19
CA VAL A 66 -5.23 4.71 -29.81
C VAL A 66 -6.44 5.05 -28.94
N HIS A 67 -6.97 4.04 -28.25
CA HIS A 67 -7.93 4.29 -27.18
C HIS A 67 -7.18 4.81 -25.97
N GLN A 68 -7.20 6.14 -25.78
CA GLN A 68 -6.83 6.71 -24.50
C GLN A 68 -7.96 6.44 -23.50
N THR A 69 -7.96 5.24 -22.93
CA THR A 69 -8.62 5.06 -21.64
C THR A 69 -7.78 5.83 -20.63
N ALA A 70 -8.25 7.02 -20.25
CA ALA A 70 -7.90 7.52 -18.93
C ALA A 70 -8.20 6.35 -17.97
N PRO A 71 -7.25 5.93 -17.12
CA PRO A 71 -7.64 5.03 -16.06
C PRO A 71 -8.69 5.81 -15.28
N THR A 72 -9.95 5.40 -15.38
CA THR A 72 -10.90 5.64 -14.31
C THR A 72 -10.35 4.79 -13.17
N GLU A 73 -9.34 5.31 -12.47
CA GLU A 73 -8.88 4.70 -11.23
C GLU A 73 -10.07 4.82 -10.29
N GLU A 74 -10.86 3.76 -10.24
CA GLU A 74 -11.89 3.60 -9.22
C GLU A 74 -11.25 3.91 -7.88
N ALA A 75 -11.93 4.70 -7.06
CA ALA A 75 -11.44 5.04 -5.74
C ALA A 75 -11.13 3.73 -5.00
N PRO A 76 -9.96 3.60 -4.35
CA PRO A 76 -9.60 2.37 -3.68
C PRO A 76 -10.65 2.05 -2.60
N ASP A 77 -10.91 0.77 -2.37
CA ASP A 77 -11.86 0.37 -1.34
C ASP A 77 -11.31 0.71 0.06
N LYS A 78 -12.13 1.37 0.88
CA LYS A 78 -11.71 1.84 2.21
C LYS A 78 -11.33 0.70 3.14
N LYS A 79 -11.99 -0.45 3.05
CA LYS A 79 -11.66 -1.60 3.90
C LYS A 79 -10.32 -2.20 3.48
N GLU A 80 -10.05 -2.26 2.17
CA GLU A 80 -8.75 -2.73 1.67
C GLU A 80 -7.61 -1.79 2.07
N VAL A 81 -7.79 -0.48 1.91
CA VAL A 81 -6.79 0.51 2.36
C VAL A 81 -6.58 0.44 3.86
N ARG A 82 -7.67 0.33 4.65
CA ARG A 82 -7.59 0.18 6.10
C ARG A 82 -6.84 -1.10 6.50
N LYS A 83 -7.17 -2.23 5.88
CA LYS A 83 -6.52 -3.52 6.15
C LYS A 83 -5.04 -3.49 5.79
N TRP A 84 -4.67 -2.78 4.72
CA TRP A 84 -3.28 -2.63 4.30
C TRP A 84 -2.46 -1.79 5.28
N ILE A 85 -2.99 -0.66 5.76
CA ILE A 85 -2.26 0.20 6.70
C ILE A 85 -2.25 -0.38 8.12
N TYR A 86 -3.29 -1.14 8.49
CA TYR A 86 -3.41 -1.84 9.76
C TYR A 86 -2.52 -3.09 9.77
N ALA A 87 -1.26 -2.91 10.13
CA ALA A 87 -0.40 -4.04 10.50
C ALA A 87 -0.85 -4.59 11.86
N THR A 88 -0.80 -5.91 12.04
CA THR A 88 -1.30 -6.63 13.24
C THR A 88 -0.65 -6.17 14.55
N ASP A 89 0.44 -5.44 14.47
CA ASP A 89 1.24 -4.89 15.57
C ASP A 89 1.01 -3.38 15.82
N SER A 90 0.13 -2.73 15.04
CA SER A 90 -0.19 -1.30 15.18
C SER A 90 -1.36 -1.00 16.13
N ASP A 91 -1.99 -2.04 16.70
CA ASP A 91 -3.06 -1.91 17.68
C ASP A 91 -2.51 -1.51 19.05
N THR A 92 -2.89 -0.31 19.50
CA THR A 92 -2.50 0.26 20.80
C THR A 92 -3.60 0.18 21.84
N SER A 93 -4.76 -0.41 21.50
CA SER A 93 -5.94 -0.41 22.36
C SER A 93 -5.76 -1.26 23.62
N SER A 94 -4.91 -2.28 23.60
CA SER A 94 -4.68 -3.19 24.74
C SER A 94 -4.16 -2.45 25.98
N ASN A 95 -3.18 -1.56 25.82
CA ASN A 95 -2.61 -0.77 26.90
C ASN A 95 -3.62 0.24 27.45
N TYR A 96 -4.36 0.92 26.55
CA TYR A 96 -5.43 1.83 26.93
C TYR A 96 -6.52 1.10 27.73
N ASN A 97 -7.02 -0.02 27.21
CA ASN A 97 -8.07 -0.82 27.84
C ASN A 97 -7.62 -1.39 29.20
N ALA A 98 -6.37 -1.86 29.31
CA ALA A 98 -5.82 -2.34 30.56
C ALA A 98 -5.74 -1.22 31.63
N ALA A 99 -5.31 -0.02 31.22
CA ALA A 99 -5.25 1.15 32.10
C ALA A 99 -6.64 1.64 32.54
N GLN A 100 -7.61 1.67 31.61
CA GLN A 100 -9.00 2.00 31.90
C GLN A 100 -9.66 0.97 32.83
N LYS A 101 -9.36 -0.32 32.65
CA LYS A 101 -9.93 -1.39 33.48
C LYS A 101 -9.57 -1.26 34.97
N VAL A 102 -8.38 -0.73 35.26
CA VAL A 102 -7.91 -0.53 36.65
C VAL A 102 -8.15 0.89 37.16
N HIS A 103 -8.73 1.76 36.34
CA HIS A 103 -9.11 3.11 36.75
C HIS A 103 -10.26 3.04 37.77
N LEU A 104 -10.11 3.79 38.86
CA LEU A 104 -11.16 3.94 39.86
C LEU A 104 -12.00 5.16 39.50
N SER A 105 -13.30 4.96 39.32
CA SER A 105 -14.24 6.04 39.00
C SER A 105 -14.11 7.20 39.99
N GLY A 106 -14.08 8.44 39.46
CA GLY A 106 -13.90 9.66 40.25
C GLY A 106 -12.45 10.01 40.59
N THR A 107 -11.47 9.17 40.24
CA THR A 107 -10.04 9.51 40.39
C THR A 107 -9.49 10.19 39.14
N GLY A 108 -8.51 11.09 39.31
CA GLY A 108 -7.87 11.82 38.21
C GLY A 108 -8.59 13.10 37.77
N SER A 109 -9.78 13.41 38.30
CA SER A 109 -10.49 14.67 38.02
C SER A 109 -9.66 15.90 38.40
N TRP A 110 -9.01 15.87 39.56
CA TRP A 110 -8.10 16.94 40.02
C TRP A 110 -7.06 17.35 38.98
N PHE A 111 -6.65 16.43 38.11
CA PHE A 111 -5.71 16.69 37.03
C PHE A 111 -6.39 17.31 35.81
N LEU A 112 -7.54 16.74 35.40
CA LEU A 112 -8.32 17.24 34.27
C LEU A 112 -8.92 18.64 34.52
N ASP A 113 -9.21 18.95 35.78
CA ASP A 113 -9.75 20.25 36.21
C ASP A 113 -8.62 21.28 36.44
N GLY A 114 -7.35 20.86 36.33
CA GLY A 114 -6.18 21.71 36.57
C GLY A 114 -5.80 22.55 35.36
N SER A 115 -5.26 23.76 35.62
CA SER A 115 -4.88 24.70 34.55
C SER A 115 -3.83 24.14 33.59
N GLN A 116 -2.88 23.33 34.06
CA GLN A 116 -1.85 22.72 33.22
C GLN A 116 -2.44 21.82 32.12
N PHE A 117 -3.50 21.07 32.44
CA PHE A 117 -4.18 20.23 31.46
C PHE A 117 -4.95 21.08 30.45
N SER A 118 -5.70 22.08 30.92
CA SER A 118 -6.44 23.01 30.06
C SER A 118 -5.50 23.76 29.10
N GLU A 119 -4.41 24.32 29.61
CA GLU A 119 -3.39 25.01 28.82
C GLU A 119 -2.78 24.08 27.76
N TRP A 120 -2.40 22.86 28.14
CA TRP A 120 -1.88 21.87 27.19
C TRP A 120 -2.90 21.54 26.08
N LYS A 121 -4.16 21.33 26.46
CA LYS A 121 -5.23 20.96 25.52
C LYS A 121 -5.53 22.07 24.51
N GLU A 122 -5.41 23.33 24.91
CA GLU A 122 -5.68 24.50 24.06
C GLU A 122 -4.44 24.94 23.25
N GLN A 123 -3.24 24.76 23.80
CA GLN A 123 -2.01 25.20 23.16
C GLN A 123 -1.50 24.19 22.13
N ARG A 124 -1.43 24.65 20.87
CA ARG A 124 -0.87 23.88 19.75
C ARG A 124 0.60 23.52 19.98
N GLY A 125 0.96 22.28 19.68
CA GLY A 125 2.34 21.79 19.76
C GLY A 125 2.92 21.74 21.17
N SER A 126 2.07 21.83 22.21
CA SER A 126 2.50 21.75 23.59
C SER A 126 2.72 20.30 24.05
N VAL A 127 3.54 20.13 25.08
CA VAL A 127 3.89 18.83 25.67
C VAL A 127 3.57 18.86 27.16
N LEU A 128 2.83 17.85 27.64
CA LEU A 128 2.48 17.69 29.04
C LEU A 128 3.27 16.55 29.66
N TRP A 129 4.08 16.88 30.67
CA TRP A 129 4.95 15.93 31.35
C TRP A 129 4.33 15.44 32.67
N LEU A 130 4.00 14.16 32.75
CA LEU A 130 3.48 13.51 33.96
C LEU A 130 4.61 12.80 34.73
N ASN A 131 5.07 13.42 35.81
CA ASN A 131 6.13 12.88 36.67
C ASN A 131 5.58 12.34 37.98
N GLY A 132 6.17 11.25 38.48
CA GLY A 132 5.80 10.66 39.76
C GLY A 132 6.48 9.33 40.01
N SER A 133 6.45 8.85 41.25
CA SER A 133 7.08 7.60 41.66
C SER A 133 6.51 6.37 40.92
N PRO A 134 7.26 5.26 40.80
CA PRO A 134 6.70 4.00 40.35
C PRO A 134 5.43 3.63 41.14
N GLY A 135 4.39 3.14 40.46
CA GLY A 135 3.10 2.82 41.09
C GLY A 135 2.17 4.01 41.35
N SER A 136 2.57 5.26 41.07
CA SER A 136 1.72 6.45 41.31
C SER A 136 0.53 6.61 40.34
N GLY A 137 0.22 5.61 39.52
CA GLY A 137 -0.93 5.65 38.61
C GLY A 137 -0.77 6.49 37.34
N LYS A 138 0.46 6.87 36.93
CA LYS A 138 0.70 7.69 35.73
C LYS A 138 0.02 7.14 34.47
N THR A 139 0.18 5.85 34.18
CA THR A 139 -0.43 5.20 33.01
C THR A 139 -1.96 5.22 33.05
N VAL A 140 -2.54 5.05 34.24
CA VAL A 140 -3.99 5.18 34.46
C VAL A 140 -4.42 6.61 34.17
N LEU A 141 -3.71 7.60 34.72
CA LEU A 141 -3.98 9.01 34.47
C LEU A 141 -3.84 9.39 32.98
N SER A 142 -2.83 8.88 32.28
CA SER A 142 -2.68 9.06 30.82
C SER A 142 -3.88 8.50 30.05
N SER A 143 -4.42 7.34 30.45
CA SER A 143 -5.63 6.80 29.83
C SER A 143 -6.85 7.67 30.10
N THR A 144 -6.96 8.26 31.30
CA THR A 144 -8.03 9.21 31.65
C THR A 144 -7.95 10.49 30.80
N VAL A 145 -6.73 10.99 30.55
CA VAL A 145 -6.50 12.10 29.61
C VAL A 145 -6.94 11.74 28.18
N ILE A 146 -6.54 10.56 27.70
CA ILE A 146 -6.92 10.09 26.36
C ILE A 146 -8.44 10.00 26.24
N ALA A 147 -9.13 9.41 27.24
CA ALA A 147 -10.59 9.33 27.26
C ALA A 147 -11.25 10.72 27.16
N ASN A 148 -10.77 11.69 27.95
CA ASN A 148 -11.27 13.07 27.90
C ASN A 148 -11.08 13.73 26.52
N VAL A 149 -9.94 13.49 25.87
CA VAL A 149 -9.66 14.00 24.52
C VAL A 149 -10.56 13.33 23.48
N ILE A 150 -10.76 12.01 23.58
CA ILE A 150 -11.66 11.25 22.71
C ILE A 150 -13.08 11.84 22.78
N ASP A 151 -13.63 11.98 23.98
CA ASP A 151 -14.96 12.54 24.21
C ASP A 151 -15.07 13.96 23.63
N PHE A 152 -14.08 14.81 23.88
CA PHE A 152 -14.03 16.16 23.34
C PHE A 152 -14.02 16.22 21.80
N CYS A 153 -13.31 15.29 21.16
CA CYS A 153 -13.26 15.20 19.70
C CYS A 153 -14.52 14.55 19.10
N HIS A 154 -15.28 13.77 19.86
CA HIS A 154 -16.59 13.26 19.42
C HIS A 154 -17.68 14.32 19.42
N LEU A 155 -17.53 15.40 20.21
CA LEU A 155 -18.47 16.54 20.20
C LEU A 155 -18.46 17.35 18.89
N ALA A 156 -17.35 17.31 18.13
CA ALA A 156 -17.23 17.97 16.83
C ALA A 156 -16.45 17.04 15.87
N PRO A 157 -17.09 15.96 15.38
CA PRO A 157 -16.37 14.83 14.81
C PRO A 157 -15.77 15.11 13.43
N VAL A 158 -16.23 16.14 12.73
CA VAL A 158 -15.76 16.55 11.40
C VAL A 158 -14.45 17.34 11.48
N ASP A 159 -14.23 18.09 12.56
CA ASP A 159 -13.14 19.06 12.65
C ASP A 159 -12.04 18.65 13.64
N ARG A 160 -12.24 17.55 14.37
CA ARG A 160 -11.35 17.14 15.47
C ARG A 160 -10.88 15.70 15.31
N GLY A 161 -9.59 15.54 15.09
CA GLY A 161 -8.89 14.27 15.13
C GLY A 161 -8.33 13.97 16.51
N TYR A 162 -8.14 12.69 16.81
CA TYR A 162 -7.26 12.24 17.90
C TYR A 162 -6.49 11.02 17.43
N ALA A 163 -5.32 10.81 18.02
CA ALA A 163 -4.60 9.55 17.97
C ALA A 163 -3.71 9.44 19.21
N TYR A 164 -3.44 8.21 19.63
CA TYR A 164 -2.57 7.94 20.77
C TYR A 164 -1.73 6.68 20.56
N PHE A 165 -0.60 6.61 21.25
CA PHE A 165 0.28 5.45 21.25
C PHE A 165 0.91 5.28 22.63
N PHE A 166 1.01 4.04 23.09
CA PHE A 166 1.70 3.70 24.34
C PHE A 166 3.01 3.02 23.99
N PHE A 167 4.13 3.62 24.42
CA PHE A 167 5.41 2.92 24.47
C PHE A 167 5.40 2.01 25.70
N ASP A 168 5.47 0.69 25.50
CA ASP A 168 5.55 -0.27 26.60
C ASP A 168 6.95 -0.88 26.60
N ALA A 169 7.82 -0.38 27.48
CA ALA A 169 9.18 -0.86 27.59
C ALA A 169 9.28 -2.38 27.84
N ARG A 170 8.23 -3.05 28.35
CA ARG A 170 8.23 -4.51 28.53
C ARG A 170 8.07 -5.27 27.21
N ASN A 171 7.35 -4.69 26.25
CA ASN A 171 7.09 -5.29 24.95
C ASN A 171 8.02 -4.74 23.86
N ASP A 172 8.58 -3.55 24.08
CA ASP A 172 9.37 -2.80 23.11
C ASP A 172 10.88 -2.80 23.40
N SER A 173 11.35 -3.26 24.57
CA SER A 173 12.78 -3.15 24.97
C SER A 173 13.74 -3.78 23.96
N ASP A 174 13.31 -4.86 23.32
CA ASP A 174 14.15 -5.67 22.44
C ASP A 174 13.83 -5.41 20.95
N GLN A 175 12.89 -4.51 20.67
CA GLN A 175 12.48 -4.19 19.31
C GLN A 175 13.38 -3.10 18.71
N PRO A 176 13.81 -3.25 17.44
CA PRO A 176 14.56 -2.19 16.78
C PRO A 176 13.77 -0.88 16.77
N ALA A 177 14.43 0.25 17.02
CA ALA A 177 13.79 1.57 17.04
C ALA A 177 12.97 1.87 15.77
N LEU A 178 13.45 1.40 14.60
CA LEU A 178 12.74 1.51 13.33
C LEU A 178 11.41 0.76 13.32
N VAL A 179 11.33 -0.43 13.93
CA VAL A 179 10.09 -1.21 14.04
C VAL A 179 9.09 -0.46 14.93
N VAL A 180 9.55 0.06 16.07
CA VAL A 180 8.69 0.84 16.98
C VAL A 180 8.19 2.11 16.29
N HIS A 181 9.06 2.83 15.57
CA HIS A 181 8.69 4.01 14.80
C HIS A 181 7.62 3.67 13.74
N ASN A 182 7.82 2.61 12.96
CA ASN A 182 6.89 2.22 11.92
C ASN A 182 5.49 1.87 12.50
N ARG A 183 5.46 1.14 13.63
CA ARG A 183 4.21 0.83 14.36
C ARG A 183 3.51 2.08 14.88
N LEU A 184 4.26 2.99 15.49
CA LEU A 184 3.74 4.28 15.94
C LEU A 184 3.07 5.01 14.79
N THR A 185 3.80 5.26 13.70
CA THR A 185 3.33 6.06 12.57
C THR A 185 2.09 5.45 11.93
N ARG A 186 2.05 4.12 11.72
CA ARG A 186 0.87 3.41 11.20
C ARG A 186 -0.33 3.47 12.14
N SER A 187 -0.10 3.33 13.44
CA SER A 187 -1.16 3.41 14.44
C SER A 187 -1.82 4.80 14.43
N LEU A 188 -0.99 5.85 14.39
CA LEU A 188 -1.49 7.22 14.33
C LEU A 188 -2.25 7.51 13.02
N ILE A 189 -1.70 7.10 11.87
CA ILE A 189 -2.37 7.23 10.56
C ILE A 189 -3.73 6.53 10.59
N THR A 190 -3.79 5.31 11.10
CA THR A 190 -5.04 4.53 11.13
C THR A 190 -6.09 5.21 12.00
N GLN A 191 -5.72 5.65 13.21
CA GLN A 191 -6.64 6.34 14.11
C GLN A 191 -7.14 7.67 13.52
N LEU A 192 -6.27 8.45 12.88
CA LEU A 192 -6.66 9.71 12.23
C LEU A 192 -7.52 9.49 10.98
N ALA A 193 -7.21 8.48 10.16
CA ALA A 193 -8.01 8.12 9.00
C ALA A 193 -9.43 7.68 9.39
N ASP A 194 -9.57 7.02 10.54
CA ASP A 194 -10.89 6.66 11.10
C ASP A 194 -11.73 7.86 11.50
N ARG A 195 -11.07 9.01 11.73
CA ARG A 195 -11.75 10.28 12.00
C ARG A 195 -12.11 11.06 10.74
N TYR A 196 -11.70 10.60 9.55
CA TYR A 196 -11.93 11.26 8.27
C TYR A 196 -13.34 11.01 7.68
N GLY A 197 -14.31 10.65 8.52
CA GLY A 197 -15.67 10.29 8.10
C GLY A 197 -15.71 9.03 7.25
N ASP A 198 -16.64 8.97 6.28
CA ASP A 198 -16.81 7.80 5.41
C ASP A 198 -15.77 7.69 4.29
N ASN A 199 -15.04 8.76 4.00
CA ASN A 199 -14.06 8.81 2.92
C ASN A 199 -12.68 8.31 3.34
N ILE A 200 -11.83 8.02 2.35
CA ILE A 200 -10.40 7.78 2.55
C ILE A 200 -9.69 9.13 2.44
N PRO A 201 -8.81 9.49 3.40
CA PRO A 201 -8.00 10.68 3.26
C PRO A 201 -7.20 10.67 1.94
N PRO A 202 -7.16 11.76 1.17
CA PRO A 202 -6.43 11.81 -0.10
C PRO A 202 -4.95 11.40 0.02
N ALA A 203 -4.28 11.84 1.10
CA ALA A 203 -2.89 11.47 1.39
C ALA A 203 -2.72 9.94 1.53
N LEU A 204 -3.63 9.29 2.26
CA LEU A 204 -3.62 7.84 2.45
C LEU A 204 -3.94 7.08 1.16
N ALA A 205 -4.90 7.56 0.37
CA ALA A 205 -5.23 6.97 -0.93
C ALA A 205 -4.05 7.08 -1.92
N ASN A 206 -3.36 8.22 -1.95
CA ASN A 206 -2.18 8.42 -2.78
C ASN A 206 -1.02 7.52 -2.34
N MET A 207 -0.80 7.40 -1.03
CA MET A 207 0.21 6.48 -0.48
C MET A 207 -0.08 5.02 -0.87
N TYR A 208 -1.34 4.59 -0.76
CA TYR A 208 -1.77 3.23 -1.14
C TYR A 208 -1.46 2.93 -2.61
N ARG A 209 -1.83 3.84 -3.53
CA ARG A 209 -1.55 3.73 -4.96
C ARG A 209 -0.05 3.67 -5.25
N ALA A 210 0.73 4.56 -4.62
CA ALA A 210 2.18 4.61 -4.76
C ALA A 210 2.90 3.34 -4.27
N CYS A 211 2.22 2.54 -3.44
CA CYS A 211 2.69 1.25 -2.94
C CYS A 211 2.12 0.07 -3.75
N ASP A 212 1.95 0.26 -5.06
CA ASP A 212 1.37 -0.72 -5.98
C ASP A 212 0.00 -1.22 -5.51
N ASN A 213 -0.90 -0.28 -5.19
CA ASN A 213 -2.23 -0.59 -4.63
C ASN A 213 -2.15 -1.53 -3.42
N GLY A 214 -1.22 -1.24 -2.52
CA GLY A 214 -1.00 -1.98 -1.28
C GLY A 214 -0.25 -3.31 -1.42
N HIS A 215 0.27 -3.66 -2.60
CA HIS A 215 1.13 -4.84 -2.75
C HIS A 215 2.52 -4.66 -2.14
N ARG A 216 2.98 -3.41 -1.99
CA ARG A 216 4.21 -3.07 -1.28
C ARG A 216 3.93 -2.41 0.06
N GLN A 217 4.89 -2.51 0.97
CA GLN A 217 4.90 -1.74 2.20
C GLN A 217 5.46 -0.34 1.94
N PRO A 218 4.89 0.71 2.54
CA PRO A 218 5.41 2.07 2.37
C PRO A 218 6.76 2.22 3.10
N PRO A 219 7.72 2.97 2.52
CA PRO A 219 8.92 3.39 3.24
C PRO A 219 8.57 4.37 4.37
N ASP A 220 9.43 4.47 5.38
CA ASP A 220 9.18 5.29 6.57
C ASP A 220 8.92 6.77 6.22
N SER A 221 9.68 7.35 5.29
CA SER A 221 9.48 8.75 4.86
C SER A 221 8.08 9.01 4.31
N LEU A 222 7.52 8.04 3.57
CA LEU A 222 6.18 8.19 3.00
C LEU A 222 5.08 8.04 4.07
N LEU A 223 5.33 7.22 5.09
CA LEU A 223 4.46 7.15 6.28
C LEU A 223 4.48 8.48 7.05
N GLU A 224 5.67 9.04 7.30
CA GLU A 224 5.83 10.33 7.98
C GLU A 224 5.12 11.47 7.22
N ASP A 225 5.34 11.56 5.91
CA ASP A 225 4.70 12.57 5.05
C ASP A 225 3.17 12.43 5.05
N THR A 226 2.66 11.19 5.06
CA THR A 226 1.22 10.91 5.11
C THR A 226 0.64 11.29 6.47
N LEU A 227 1.34 10.97 7.56
CA LEU A 227 0.93 11.35 8.91
C LEU A 227 0.87 12.87 9.07
N LEU A 228 1.88 13.60 8.58
CA LEU A 228 1.89 15.06 8.63
C LEU A 228 0.70 15.65 7.88
N GLN A 229 0.41 15.20 6.65
CA GLN A 229 -0.75 15.65 5.88
C GLN A 229 -2.09 15.39 6.59
N LEU A 230 -2.22 14.25 7.28
CA LEU A 230 -3.40 13.95 8.10
C LEU A 230 -3.52 14.89 9.30
N ILE A 231 -2.41 15.18 9.97
CA ILE A 231 -2.39 16.14 11.09
C ILE A 231 -2.79 17.53 10.60
N GLU A 232 -2.27 17.99 9.45
CA GLU A 232 -2.64 19.28 8.85
C GLU A 232 -4.14 19.37 8.56
N HIS A 233 -4.78 18.29 8.12
CA HIS A 233 -6.21 18.29 7.84
C HIS A 233 -7.06 18.66 9.08
N PHE A 234 -6.68 18.17 10.25
CA PHE A 234 -7.37 18.48 11.51
C PHE A 234 -6.89 19.80 12.14
N ARG A 235 -6.01 20.55 11.49
CA ARG A 235 -5.69 21.92 11.91
C ARG A 235 -6.80 22.84 11.44
N LEU A 236 -7.65 23.27 12.38
CA LEU A 236 -8.57 24.38 12.15
C LEU A 236 -7.80 25.61 11.64
N PRO A 237 -8.29 26.30 10.59
CA PRO A 237 -7.74 27.59 10.23
C PRO A 237 -7.88 28.55 11.43
N SER A 238 -6.77 29.18 11.78
CA SER A 238 -6.66 30.21 12.82
C SER A 238 -7.43 31.47 12.45
#